data_AF-A0A641RWG6-F1
#
_entry.id   AF-A0A641RWG6-F1
#
_cell.length_a   1.000
_cell.length_b   1.000
_cell.length_c   1.000
_cell.angle_alpha   90.00
_cell.angle_beta   90.00
_cell.angle_gamma   90.00
#
_symmetry.space_group_name_H-M   'P 1'
#
loop_
_entity.id
_entity.type
_entity.pdbx_description
1 polymer ?
#
loop_
_entity_poly.entity_id
_entity_poly.type
_entity_poly.pdbx_seq_one_letter_code
_entity_poly.pdbx_strand_id
1 'polypeptide(L)'
;MNYGISILFRAIPLAMAIFCFGYGAFIYGYGDDGSRVVAGPVVFSLGMICIALFCTAATIIRQIIHTYNKSAKYILPVIGYLAAIITIIGGICIFSNATSTSAFVAGHVITGVGFITTCVATAATSSTRFSLIPRNSKATSNEVPEGAFSLNQRRALVIVAIIVSLIAWIWAFVLLGNSHSHPAYFVAGHVMVGLACICTSLIALVATIARQIRNDYSEKERNKWPKLVLLMGSISFVWGLFVILADSGSANGTTGYIMLGLGLVCYSISSKVILLAKIW
;
A
#
# COMPACT_ATOMS: atom_id res chain seq x y z
N MET A 1 -26.81 -4.09 1.53
CA MET A 1 -26.27 -2.85 0.91
C MET A 1 -27.06 -2.56 -0.36
N ASN A 2 -27.56 -1.34 -0.55
CA ASN A 2 -28.27 -0.96 -1.78
C ASN A 2 -27.29 -0.87 -2.97
N TYR A 3 -27.77 -1.18 -4.18
CA TYR A 3 -27.00 -1.16 -5.42
C TYR A 3 -26.34 0.21 -5.70
N GLY A 4 -27.05 1.32 -5.44
CA GLY A 4 -26.48 2.66 -5.61
C GLY A 4 -25.26 2.93 -4.73
N ILE A 5 -25.31 2.55 -3.45
CA ILE A 5 -24.18 2.68 -2.51
C ILE A 5 -22.99 1.81 -2.93
N SER A 6 -23.26 0.62 -3.48
CA SER A 6 -22.24 -0.27 -4.03
C SER A 6 -21.49 0.36 -5.22
N ILE A 7 -22.18 1.11 -6.08
CA ILE A 7 -21.53 1.86 -7.17
C ILE A 7 -20.68 2.99 -6.58
N LEU A 8 -21.23 3.79 -5.67
CA LEU A 8 -20.53 4.92 -5.06
C LEU A 8 -19.21 4.50 -4.43
N PHE A 9 -19.20 3.47 -3.58
CA PHE A 9 -17.97 3.03 -2.90
C PHE A 9 -16.91 2.46 -3.84
N ARG A 10 -17.29 1.96 -5.01
CA ARG A 10 -16.33 1.53 -6.05
C ARG A 10 -15.87 2.71 -6.91
N ALA A 11 -16.70 3.73 -7.11
CA ALA A 11 -16.36 4.91 -7.89
C ALA A 11 -15.38 5.84 -7.16
N ILE A 12 -15.40 5.89 -5.83
CA ILE A 12 -14.53 6.77 -5.03
C ILE A 12 -13.04 6.59 -5.37
N PRO A 13 -12.44 5.37 -5.35
CA PRO A 13 -11.05 5.19 -5.73
C PRO A 13 -10.77 5.56 -7.19
N LEU A 14 -11.72 5.36 -8.12
CA LEU A 14 -11.53 5.75 -9.52
C LEU A 14 -11.55 7.27 -9.71
N ALA A 15 -12.47 7.97 -9.05
CA ALA A 15 -12.51 9.43 -9.05
C ALA A 15 -11.21 10.01 -8.46
N MET A 16 -10.71 9.42 -7.37
CA MET A 16 -9.43 9.80 -6.80
C MET A 16 -8.26 9.48 -7.74
N ALA A 17 -8.29 8.36 -8.47
CA ALA A 17 -7.27 8.05 -9.47
C ALA A 17 -7.22 9.10 -10.58
N ILE A 18 -8.39 9.50 -11.11
CA ILE A 18 -8.50 10.58 -12.12
C ILE A 18 -7.94 11.89 -11.57
N PHE A 19 -8.26 12.24 -10.33
CA PHE A 19 -7.70 13.41 -9.67
C PHE A 19 -6.18 13.31 -9.55
N CYS A 20 -5.63 12.19 -9.07
CA CYS A 20 -4.18 11.98 -8.95
C CYS A 20 -3.46 12.09 -10.31
N PHE A 21 -3.99 11.46 -11.36
CA PHE A 21 -3.39 11.53 -12.69
C PHE A 21 -3.48 12.94 -13.27
N GLY A 22 -4.66 13.57 -13.22
CA GLY A 22 -4.87 14.91 -13.75
C GLY A 22 -4.06 15.97 -13.01
N TYR A 23 -4.12 15.95 -11.67
CA TYR A 23 -3.39 16.91 -10.84
C TYR A 23 -1.88 16.69 -10.89
N GLY A 24 -1.41 15.44 -10.89
CA GLY A 24 0.01 15.12 -11.07
C GLY A 24 0.55 15.60 -12.42
N ALA A 25 -0.19 15.36 -13.51
CA ALA A 25 0.16 15.85 -14.84
C ALA A 25 0.14 17.40 -14.90
N PHE A 26 -0.85 18.03 -14.26
CA PHE A 26 -0.95 19.49 -14.18
C PHE A 26 0.26 20.10 -13.46
N ILE A 27 0.66 19.56 -12.30
CA ILE A 27 1.84 20.03 -11.56
C ILE A 27 3.10 19.90 -12.43
N TYR A 28 3.27 18.75 -13.09
CA TYR A 28 4.44 18.49 -13.93
C TYR A 28 4.50 19.42 -15.15
N GLY A 29 3.36 19.71 -15.78
CA GLY A 29 3.28 20.59 -16.95
C GLY A 29 3.45 22.09 -16.65
N TYR A 30 3.49 22.49 -15.38
CA TYR A 30 3.56 23.91 -14.99
C TYR A 30 5.00 24.48 -14.97
N GLY A 31 6.01 23.64 -15.23
CA GLY A 31 7.40 24.04 -15.40
C GLY A 31 8.40 23.11 -14.72
N ASP A 32 9.68 23.30 -15.03
CA ASP A 32 10.76 22.37 -14.69
C ASP A 32 11.40 22.59 -13.30
N ASP A 33 10.71 23.31 -12.41
CA ASP A 33 11.17 23.50 -11.03
C ASP A 33 11.34 22.14 -10.33
N GLY A 34 12.44 21.97 -9.61
CA GLY A 34 12.77 20.68 -8.97
C GLY A 34 11.66 20.14 -8.04
N SER A 35 10.93 21.03 -7.35
CA SER A 35 9.79 20.65 -6.51
C SER A 35 8.63 20.07 -7.33
N ARG A 36 8.39 20.57 -8.54
CA ARG A 36 7.34 20.10 -9.47
C ARG A 36 7.74 18.79 -10.14
N VAL A 37 9.02 18.64 -10.48
CA VAL A 37 9.60 17.40 -11.02
C VAL A 37 9.50 16.24 -10.01
N VAL A 38 9.49 16.52 -8.70
CA VAL A 38 9.16 15.51 -7.68
C VAL A 38 7.65 15.36 -7.51
N ALA A 39 6.95 16.45 -7.18
CA ALA A 39 5.56 16.39 -6.75
C ALA A 39 4.61 15.88 -7.84
N GLY A 40 4.76 16.33 -9.09
CA GLY A 40 3.87 15.96 -10.19
C GLY A 40 3.88 14.45 -10.48
N PRO A 41 5.05 13.86 -10.81
CA PRO A 41 5.18 12.42 -11.05
C PRO A 41 4.82 11.56 -9.84
N VAL A 42 5.15 11.99 -8.61
CA VAL A 42 4.76 11.27 -7.39
C VAL A 42 3.23 11.28 -7.23
N VAL A 43 2.56 12.44 -7.32
CA VAL A 43 1.10 12.55 -7.25
C VAL A 43 0.42 11.74 -8.35
N PHE A 44 0.97 11.78 -9.58
CA PHE A 44 0.49 10.95 -10.68
C PHE A 44 0.55 9.47 -10.32
N SER A 45 1.68 9.00 -9.78
CA SER A 45 1.87 7.59 -9.40
C SER A 45 0.92 7.13 -8.28
N LEU A 46 0.46 8.02 -7.40
CA LEU A 46 -0.56 7.69 -6.39
C LEU A 46 -1.89 7.26 -7.01
N GLY A 47 -2.17 7.68 -8.26
CA GLY A 47 -3.31 7.18 -9.02
C GLY A 47 -3.25 5.66 -9.22
N MET A 48 -2.06 5.07 -9.30
CA MET A 48 -1.87 3.63 -9.46
C MET A 48 -2.23 2.85 -8.18
N ILE A 49 -1.94 3.42 -6.99
CA ILE A 49 -2.48 2.90 -5.73
C ILE A 49 -4.01 2.93 -5.76
N CYS A 50 -4.61 4.03 -6.26
CA CYS A 50 -6.05 4.17 -6.34
C CYS A 50 -6.70 3.11 -7.25
N ILE A 51 -6.06 2.73 -8.35
CA ILE A 51 -6.48 1.60 -9.19
C ILE A 51 -6.44 0.28 -8.40
N ALA A 52 -5.38 0.01 -7.64
CA ALA A 52 -5.31 -1.20 -6.80
C ALA A 52 -6.36 -1.19 -5.66
N LEU A 53 -6.65 -0.02 -5.08
CA LEU A 53 -7.72 0.17 -4.10
C LEU A 53 -9.11 -0.04 -4.73
N PHE A 54 -9.33 0.42 -5.96
CA PHE A 54 -10.53 0.08 -6.73
C PHE A 54 -10.67 -1.43 -6.88
N CYS A 55 -9.61 -2.14 -7.26
CA CYS A 55 -9.65 -3.60 -7.39
C CYS A 55 -10.02 -4.28 -6.06
N THR A 56 -9.51 -3.77 -4.93
CA THR A 56 -9.87 -4.26 -3.60
C THR A 56 -11.35 -4.01 -3.29
N ALA A 57 -11.81 -2.78 -3.46
CA ALA A 57 -13.20 -2.38 -3.21
C ALA A 57 -14.17 -3.16 -4.11
N ALA A 58 -13.88 -3.23 -5.41
CA ALA A 58 -14.67 -3.98 -6.38
C ALA A 58 -14.73 -5.47 -6.06
N THR A 59 -13.62 -6.06 -5.57
CA THR A 59 -13.58 -7.47 -5.15
C THR A 59 -14.50 -7.71 -3.95
N ILE A 60 -14.39 -6.92 -2.89
CA ILE A 60 -15.17 -7.10 -1.65
C ILE A 60 -16.65 -6.78 -1.87
N ILE A 61 -16.94 -5.61 -2.44
CA ILE A 61 -18.31 -5.10 -2.60
C ILE A 61 -19.14 -6.00 -3.51
N ARG A 62 -18.59 -6.47 -4.64
CA ARG A 62 -19.30 -7.37 -5.55
C ARG A 62 -19.65 -8.69 -4.88
N GLN A 63 -18.83 -9.18 -3.94
CA GLN A 63 -19.15 -10.39 -3.18
C GLN A 63 -20.32 -10.14 -2.21
N ILE A 64 -20.32 -8.99 -1.54
CA ILE A 64 -21.39 -8.62 -0.58
C ILE A 64 -22.76 -8.47 -1.27
N ILE A 65 -22.79 -7.98 -2.52
CA ILE A 65 -24.05 -7.84 -3.30
C ILE A 65 -24.28 -8.99 -4.29
N HIS A 66 -23.55 -10.10 -4.16
CA HIS A 66 -23.72 -11.31 -5.00
C HIS A 66 -23.58 -11.10 -6.52
N THR A 67 -22.77 -10.13 -6.94
CA THR A 67 -22.44 -9.86 -8.37
C THR A 67 -20.99 -10.20 -8.73
N TYR A 68 -20.30 -10.93 -7.85
CA TYR A 68 -18.92 -11.36 -8.09
C TYR A 68 -18.88 -12.65 -8.90
N ASN A 69 -18.33 -12.57 -10.10
CA ASN A 69 -18.28 -13.66 -11.06
C ASN A 69 -16.83 -14.14 -11.29
N LYS A 70 -16.69 -15.22 -12.07
CA LYS A 70 -15.39 -15.83 -12.37
C LYS A 70 -14.45 -14.89 -13.13
N SER A 71 -14.95 -13.99 -13.98
CA SER A 71 -14.10 -13.03 -14.69
C SER A 71 -13.54 -11.97 -13.75
N ALA A 72 -14.36 -11.38 -12.87
CA ALA A 72 -13.90 -10.42 -11.86
C ALA A 72 -12.85 -11.01 -10.90
N LYS A 73 -12.93 -12.32 -10.62
CA LYS A 73 -11.93 -13.06 -9.82
C LYS A 73 -10.51 -12.99 -10.37
N TYR A 74 -10.35 -12.92 -11.69
CA TYR A 74 -9.03 -12.89 -12.32
C TYR A 74 -8.65 -11.49 -12.83
N ILE A 75 -9.60 -10.77 -13.44
CA ILE A 75 -9.34 -9.46 -14.05
C ILE A 75 -8.92 -8.43 -13.00
N LEU A 76 -9.61 -8.36 -11.85
CA LEU A 76 -9.32 -7.33 -10.84
C LEU A 76 -7.92 -7.50 -10.22
N PRO A 77 -7.47 -8.70 -9.80
CA PRO A 77 -6.08 -8.92 -9.42
C PRO A 77 -5.07 -8.55 -10.51
N VAL A 78 -5.31 -8.96 -11.75
CA VAL A 78 -4.40 -8.68 -12.89
C VAL A 78 -4.23 -7.18 -13.09
N ILE A 79 -5.32 -6.41 -13.09
CA ILE A 79 -5.26 -4.94 -13.20
C ILE A 79 -4.44 -4.33 -12.06
N GLY A 80 -4.65 -4.80 -10.83
CA GLY A 80 -3.90 -4.30 -9.66
C GLY A 80 -2.40 -4.56 -9.76
N TYR A 81 -1.99 -5.76 -10.17
CA TYR A 81 -0.58 -6.10 -10.33
C TYR A 81 0.06 -5.43 -11.56
N LEU A 82 -0.68 -5.27 -12.67
CA LEU A 82 -0.21 -4.50 -13.82
C LEU A 82 0.03 -3.04 -13.44
N ALA A 83 -0.88 -2.43 -12.67
CA ALA A 83 -0.69 -1.09 -12.17
C ALA A 83 0.60 -0.99 -11.32
N ALA A 84 0.87 -1.98 -10.48
CA ALA A 84 2.09 -2.04 -9.69
C ALA A 84 3.35 -2.16 -10.56
N ILE A 85 3.37 -3.08 -11.52
CA ILE A 85 4.51 -3.32 -12.42
C ILE A 85 4.84 -2.06 -13.22
N ILE A 86 3.82 -1.42 -13.81
CA ILE A 86 4.00 -0.16 -14.56
C ILE A 86 4.62 0.92 -13.68
N THR A 87 4.14 1.04 -12.44
CA THR A 87 4.65 2.05 -11.49
C THR A 87 6.10 1.77 -11.09
N ILE A 88 6.45 0.51 -10.80
CA ILE A 88 7.81 0.09 -10.42
C ILE A 88 8.78 0.36 -11.58
N ILE A 89 8.45 -0.11 -12.78
CA ILE A 89 9.28 0.07 -13.97
C ILE A 89 9.43 1.56 -14.27
N GLY A 90 8.32 2.32 -14.24
CA GLY A 90 8.36 3.77 -14.45
C GLY A 90 9.30 4.48 -13.47
N GLY A 91 9.20 4.18 -12.17
CA GLY A 91 10.11 4.72 -11.16
C GLY A 91 11.58 4.35 -11.41
N ILE A 92 11.84 3.09 -11.79
CA ILE A 92 13.19 2.61 -12.13
C ILE A 92 13.74 3.35 -13.35
N CYS A 93 12.96 3.49 -14.42
CA CYS A 93 13.36 4.25 -15.59
C CYS A 93 13.65 5.71 -15.27
N ILE A 94 12.88 6.34 -14.37
CA ILE A 94 13.09 7.73 -13.97
C ILE A 94 14.39 7.89 -13.19
N PHE A 95 14.64 7.09 -12.15
CA PHE A 95 15.87 7.27 -11.36
C PHE A 95 17.12 6.79 -12.09
N SER A 96 17.01 5.78 -12.97
CA SER A 96 18.17 5.26 -13.72
C SER A 96 18.65 6.24 -14.79
N ASN A 97 17.75 7.07 -15.32
CA ASN A 97 18.06 8.11 -16.29
C ASN A 97 18.06 9.52 -15.68
N ALA A 98 18.10 9.62 -14.34
CA ALA A 98 17.99 10.90 -13.67
C ALA A 98 19.24 11.76 -13.94
N THR A 99 19.03 12.88 -14.63
CA THR A 99 20.04 13.93 -14.83
C THR A 99 19.97 15.02 -13.74
N SER A 100 18.93 14.99 -12.91
CA SER A 100 18.70 15.94 -11.83
C SER A 100 18.43 15.23 -10.50
N THR A 101 18.70 15.94 -9.41
CA THR A 101 18.50 15.45 -8.03
C THR A 101 17.02 15.23 -7.73
N SER A 102 16.13 16.06 -8.28
CA SER A 102 14.68 15.92 -8.19
C SER A 102 14.19 14.67 -8.90
N ALA A 103 14.66 14.39 -10.12
CA ALA A 103 14.30 13.17 -10.84
C ALA A 103 14.77 11.90 -10.11
N PHE A 104 15.97 11.96 -9.51
CA PHE A 104 16.48 10.86 -8.68
C PHE A 104 15.55 10.56 -7.49
N VAL A 105 15.14 11.57 -6.74
CA VAL A 105 14.21 11.40 -5.60
C VAL A 105 12.85 10.90 -6.11
N ALA A 106 12.31 11.52 -7.16
CA ALA A 106 11.02 11.16 -7.73
C ALA A 106 10.96 9.69 -8.13
N GLY A 107 11.97 9.20 -8.87
CA GLY A 107 12.01 7.80 -9.32
C GLY A 107 12.02 6.81 -8.16
N HIS A 108 12.82 7.06 -7.12
CA HIS A 108 12.85 6.21 -5.92
C HIS A 108 11.50 6.17 -5.19
N VAL A 109 10.88 7.34 -5.00
CA VAL A 109 9.57 7.44 -4.34
C VAL A 109 8.50 6.73 -5.17
N ILE A 110 8.48 6.91 -6.50
CA ILE A 110 7.55 6.24 -7.41
C ILE A 110 7.73 4.71 -7.37
N THR A 111 8.97 4.21 -7.36
CA THR A 111 9.21 2.77 -7.19
C THR A 111 8.64 2.25 -5.86
N GLY A 112 8.82 2.98 -4.76
CA GLY A 112 8.22 2.65 -3.47
C GLY A 112 6.68 2.71 -3.47
N VAL A 113 6.08 3.66 -4.21
CA VAL A 113 4.62 3.69 -4.47
C VAL A 113 4.17 2.43 -5.23
N GLY A 114 4.99 1.94 -6.16
CA GLY A 114 4.80 0.67 -6.84
C GLY A 114 4.83 -0.55 -5.89
N PHE A 115 5.70 -0.54 -4.87
CA PHE A 115 5.70 -1.56 -3.82
C PHE A 115 4.40 -1.55 -3.00
N ILE A 116 3.91 -0.37 -2.59
CA ILE A 116 2.61 -0.25 -1.93
C ILE A 116 1.49 -0.77 -2.83
N THR A 117 1.50 -0.38 -4.11
CA THR A 117 0.52 -0.84 -5.10
C THR A 117 0.50 -2.37 -5.22
N THR A 118 1.68 -3.00 -5.18
CA THR A 118 1.82 -4.47 -5.17
C THR A 118 1.18 -5.09 -3.93
N CYS A 119 1.45 -4.55 -2.74
CA CYS A 119 0.87 -5.00 -1.48
C CYS A 119 -0.67 -4.82 -1.46
N VAL A 120 -1.19 -3.71 -2.00
CA VAL A 120 -2.64 -3.47 -2.13
C VAL A 120 -3.26 -4.44 -3.14
N ALA A 121 -2.62 -4.70 -4.28
CA ALA A 121 -3.08 -5.71 -5.24
C ALA A 121 -3.09 -7.12 -4.61
N THR A 122 -2.11 -7.42 -3.74
CA THR A 122 -2.08 -8.66 -2.95
C THR A 122 -3.24 -8.71 -1.97
N ALA A 123 -3.58 -7.60 -1.31
CA ALA A 123 -4.76 -7.51 -0.44
C ALA A 123 -6.06 -7.73 -1.22
N ALA A 124 -6.21 -7.14 -2.42
CA ALA A 124 -7.33 -7.43 -3.32
C ALA A 124 -7.42 -8.93 -3.65
N THR A 125 -6.28 -9.55 -3.98
CA THR A 125 -6.20 -10.97 -4.33
C THR A 125 -6.57 -11.88 -3.16
N SER A 126 -6.07 -11.58 -1.95
CA SER A 126 -6.46 -12.28 -0.72
C SER A 126 -7.96 -12.11 -0.43
N SER A 127 -8.58 -11.02 -0.87
CA SER A 127 -10.00 -10.74 -0.66
C SER A 127 -10.93 -11.43 -1.67
N THR A 128 -10.43 -12.21 -2.63
CA THR A 128 -11.25 -12.87 -3.67
C THR A 128 -12.26 -13.88 -3.13
N ARG A 129 -12.17 -14.23 -1.84
CA ARG A 129 -13.05 -15.16 -1.14
C ARG A 129 -13.56 -14.58 0.19
N PHE A 130 -13.68 -13.26 0.25
CA PHE A 130 -14.03 -12.47 1.43
C PHE A 130 -15.34 -12.91 2.09
N SER A 131 -16.31 -13.42 1.32
CA SER A 131 -17.59 -13.93 1.86
C SER A 131 -17.43 -15.08 2.86
N LEU A 132 -16.27 -15.76 2.87
CA LEU A 132 -15.97 -16.80 3.86
C LEU A 132 -15.66 -16.24 5.25
N ILE A 133 -15.17 -14.99 5.37
CA ILE A 133 -14.78 -14.43 6.67
C ILE A 133 -15.97 -14.34 7.64
N PRO A 134 -17.11 -13.71 7.28
CA PRO A 134 -18.26 -13.64 8.19
C PRO A 134 -18.94 -14.98 8.46
N ARG A 135 -18.73 -15.97 7.56
CA ARG A 135 -19.23 -17.34 7.76
C ARG A 135 -18.38 -18.07 8.78
N ASN A 136 -17.06 -17.99 8.65
CA ASN A 136 -16.11 -18.66 9.54
C ASN A 136 -16.11 -18.06 10.93
N SER A 137 -16.27 -16.73 11.06
CA SER A 137 -16.33 -16.07 12.37
C SER A 137 -17.54 -16.50 13.24
N LYS A 138 -18.53 -17.17 12.65
CA LYS A 138 -19.70 -17.72 13.35
C LYS A 138 -19.63 -19.25 13.52
N ALA A 139 -18.65 -19.89 12.91
CA ALA A 139 -18.50 -21.34 12.95
C ALA A 139 -17.89 -21.77 14.29
N THR A 140 -18.31 -22.93 14.79
CA THR A 140 -17.80 -23.52 16.03
C THR A 140 -16.64 -24.51 15.79
N SER A 141 -16.43 -24.93 14.53
CA SER A 141 -15.34 -25.81 14.14
C SER A 141 -14.17 -25.04 13.52
N ASN A 142 -12.96 -25.56 13.74
CA ASN A 142 -11.72 -25.05 13.12
C ASN A 142 -11.44 -25.72 11.76
N GLU A 143 -12.48 -26.21 11.10
CA GLU A 143 -12.34 -26.88 9.81
C GLU A 143 -12.10 -25.86 8.69
N VAL A 144 -11.27 -26.25 7.72
CA VAL A 144 -11.02 -25.41 6.53
C VAL A 144 -12.26 -25.47 5.63
N PRO A 145 -12.93 -24.34 5.35
CA PRO A 145 -14.17 -24.37 4.61
C PRO A 145 -13.94 -24.70 3.13
N GLU A 146 -14.95 -25.32 2.52
CA GLU A 146 -14.93 -25.60 1.09
C GLU A 146 -14.76 -24.31 0.29
N GLY A 147 -13.87 -24.35 -0.71
CA GLY A 147 -13.55 -23.17 -1.49
C GLY A 147 -12.69 -22.15 -0.75
N ALA A 148 -12.05 -22.47 0.39
CA ALA A 148 -10.97 -21.65 0.96
C ALA A 148 -9.67 -21.75 0.15
N PHE A 149 -8.74 -20.83 0.39
CA PHE A 149 -7.40 -20.94 -0.21
C PHE A 149 -6.72 -22.25 0.21
N SER A 150 -5.94 -22.84 -0.71
CA SER A 150 -4.99 -23.88 -0.31
C SER A 150 -3.93 -23.28 0.62
N LEU A 151 -3.25 -24.14 1.39
CA LEU A 151 -2.15 -23.69 2.26
C LEU A 151 -1.07 -22.95 1.46
N ASN A 152 -0.76 -23.45 0.26
CA ASN A 152 0.23 -22.85 -0.65
C ASN A 152 -0.23 -21.49 -1.18
N GLN A 153 -1.51 -21.35 -1.57
CA GLN A 153 -2.06 -20.06 -2.00
C GLN A 153 -1.99 -19.01 -0.88
N ARG A 154 -2.41 -19.38 0.33
CA ARG A 154 -2.31 -18.49 1.50
C ARG A 154 -0.86 -18.08 1.77
N ARG A 155 0.07 -19.04 1.77
CA ARG A 155 1.50 -18.76 1.99
C ARG A 155 2.05 -17.85 0.90
N ALA A 156 1.76 -18.11 -0.37
CA ALA A 156 2.24 -17.30 -1.49
C ALA A 156 1.81 -15.84 -1.36
N LEU A 157 0.54 -15.57 -1.04
CA LEU A 157 0.04 -14.20 -0.86
C LEU A 157 0.79 -13.45 0.24
N VAL A 158 1.01 -14.09 1.39
CA VAL A 158 1.74 -13.47 2.50
C VAL A 158 3.22 -13.29 2.16
N ILE A 159 3.84 -14.27 1.49
CA ILE A 159 5.25 -14.20 1.06
C ILE A 159 5.48 -13.05 0.09
N VAL A 160 4.58 -12.81 -0.87
CA VAL A 160 4.67 -11.67 -1.80
C VAL A 160 4.75 -10.35 -1.03
N ALA A 161 3.83 -10.11 -0.09
CA ALA A 161 3.85 -8.89 0.72
C ALA A 161 5.12 -8.77 1.59
N ILE A 162 5.60 -9.89 2.16
CA ILE A 162 6.86 -9.93 2.93
C ILE A 162 8.04 -9.55 2.05
N ILE A 163 8.21 -10.17 0.89
CA ILE A 163 9.33 -9.91 -0.03
C ILE A 163 9.36 -8.43 -0.44
N VAL A 164 8.21 -7.89 -0.85
CA VAL A 164 8.10 -6.49 -1.25
C VAL A 164 8.47 -5.55 -0.10
N SER A 165 8.00 -5.85 1.12
CA SER A 165 8.34 -5.06 2.30
C SER A 165 9.82 -5.14 2.67
N LEU A 166 10.44 -6.33 2.54
CA LEU A 166 11.87 -6.51 2.79
C LEU A 166 12.71 -5.73 1.79
N ILE A 167 12.35 -5.78 0.50
CA ILE A 167 12.99 -4.98 -0.54
C ILE A 167 12.90 -3.49 -0.19
N ALA A 168 11.73 -2.99 0.20
CA ALA A 168 11.55 -1.59 0.58
C ALA A 168 12.43 -1.18 1.77
N TRP A 169 12.53 -2.02 2.81
CA TRP A 169 13.41 -1.74 3.97
C TRP A 169 14.90 -1.74 3.60
N ILE A 170 15.35 -2.76 2.87
CA ILE A 170 16.74 -2.84 2.40
C ILE A 170 17.07 -1.60 1.57
N TRP A 171 16.19 -1.24 0.65
CA TRP A 171 16.35 -0.06 -0.19
C TRP A 171 16.41 1.24 0.64
N ALA A 172 15.51 1.39 1.61
CA ALA A 172 15.52 2.55 2.51
C ALA A 172 16.86 2.72 3.22
N PHE A 173 17.40 1.64 3.81
CA PHE A 173 18.68 1.69 4.52
C PHE A 173 19.87 1.89 3.59
N VAL A 174 19.86 1.33 2.38
CA VAL A 174 20.89 1.60 1.36
C VAL A 174 20.90 3.08 0.99
N LEU A 175 19.73 3.70 0.79
CA LEU A 175 19.65 5.14 0.51
C LEU A 175 20.15 5.98 1.69
N LEU A 176 19.69 5.68 2.91
CA LEU A 176 20.11 6.40 4.10
C LEU A 176 21.62 6.25 4.40
N GLY A 177 22.19 5.08 4.15
CA GLY A 177 23.63 4.85 4.30
C GLY A 177 24.48 5.70 3.35
N ASN A 178 23.92 6.15 2.22
CA ASN A 178 24.55 7.04 1.26
C ASN A 178 24.15 8.52 1.45
N SER A 179 23.47 8.86 2.55
CA SER A 179 22.99 10.24 2.81
C SER A 179 24.11 11.28 2.93
N HIS A 180 25.30 10.87 3.35
CA HIS A 180 26.49 11.74 3.40
C HIS A 180 26.99 12.15 2.01
N SER A 181 26.70 11.36 0.98
CA SER A 181 27.20 11.59 -0.37
C SER A 181 26.45 12.70 -1.08
N HIS A 182 25.12 12.77 -0.92
CA HIS A 182 24.30 13.80 -1.53
C HIS A 182 22.91 13.92 -0.82
N PRO A 183 22.38 15.14 -0.58
CA PRO A 183 21.09 15.34 0.12
C PRO A 183 19.88 14.60 -0.47
N ALA A 184 19.90 14.31 -1.77
CA ALA A 184 18.86 13.53 -2.44
C ALA A 184 18.69 12.11 -1.84
N TYR A 185 19.78 11.48 -1.40
CA TYR A 185 19.74 10.16 -0.74
C TYR A 185 19.07 10.25 0.63
N PHE A 186 19.28 11.35 1.36
CA PHE A 186 18.61 11.61 2.62
C PHE A 186 17.09 11.68 2.42
N VAL A 187 16.61 12.50 1.48
CA VAL A 187 15.17 12.65 1.21
C VAL A 187 14.56 11.34 0.73
N ALA A 188 15.15 10.70 -0.29
CA ALA A 188 14.65 9.45 -0.84
C ALA A 188 14.63 8.31 0.19
N GLY A 189 15.68 8.20 1.01
CA GLY A 189 15.79 7.18 2.05
C GLY A 189 14.73 7.32 3.14
N HIS A 190 14.51 8.54 3.64
CA HIS A 190 13.49 8.82 4.65
C HIS A 190 12.07 8.55 4.16
N VAL A 191 11.74 8.98 2.94
CA VAL A 191 10.44 8.66 2.35
C VAL A 191 10.30 7.15 2.17
N MET A 192 11.33 6.45 1.69
CA MET A 192 11.31 5.00 1.53
C MET A 192 11.11 4.25 2.87
N VAL A 193 11.62 4.75 4.01
CA VAL A 193 11.31 4.19 5.34
C VAL A 193 9.80 4.23 5.61
N GLY A 194 9.14 5.36 5.35
CA GLY A 194 7.69 5.48 5.50
C GLY A 194 6.92 4.53 4.57
N LEU A 195 7.35 4.40 3.31
CA LEU A 195 6.76 3.46 2.34
C LEU A 195 6.96 1.99 2.77
N ALA A 196 8.11 1.66 3.36
CA ALA A 196 8.40 0.34 3.92
C ALA A 196 7.52 0.03 5.15
N CYS A 197 7.25 1.03 6.01
CA CYS A 197 6.28 0.91 7.11
C CYS A 197 4.87 0.59 6.60
N ILE A 198 4.43 1.23 5.51
CA ILE A 198 3.15 0.93 4.87
C ILE A 198 3.14 -0.49 4.31
N CYS A 199 4.19 -0.92 3.60
CA CYS A 199 4.29 -2.29 3.08
C CYS A 199 4.24 -3.32 4.22
N THR A 200 4.96 -3.07 5.31
CA THR A 200 4.94 -3.94 6.51
C THR A 200 3.54 -4.00 7.11
N SER A 201 2.83 -2.87 7.16
CA SER A 201 1.44 -2.80 7.63
C SER A 201 0.48 -3.60 6.74
N LEU A 202 0.71 -3.62 5.43
CA LEU A 202 -0.10 -4.39 4.48
C LEU A 202 0.14 -5.90 4.58
N ILE A 203 1.31 -6.36 5.05
CA ILE A 203 1.51 -7.78 5.41
C ILE A 203 0.45 -8.22 6.42
N ALA A 204 0.23 -7.42 7.46
CA ALA A 204 -0.76 -7.73 8.49
C ALA A 204 -2.18 -7.84 7.91
N LEU A 205 -2.55 -6.95 7.00
CA LEU A 205 -3.84 -6.99 6.31
C LEU A 205 -3.99 -8.25 5.46
N VAL A 206 -3.01 -8.55 4.60
CA VAL A 206 -3.02 -9.74 3.73
C VAL A 206 -3.06 -11.02 4.55
N ALA A 207 -2.22 -11.12 5.59
CA ALA A 207 -2.15 -12.28 6.46
C ALA A 207 -3.46 -12.50 7.23
N THR A 208 -4.06 -11.44 7.75
CA THR A 208 -5.35 -11.51 8.46
C THR A 208 -6.44 -12.04 7.53
N ILE A 209 -6.63 -11.42 6.36
CA ILE A 209 -7.66 -11.82 5.38
C ILE A 209 -7.46 -13.27 4.93
N ALA A 210 -6.24 -13.64 4.52
CA ALA A 210 -5.97 -14.96 3.98
C ALA A 210 -6.15 -16.08 5.01
N ARG A 211 -5.88 -15.80 6.29
CA ARG A 211 -6.05 -16.76 7.40
C ARG A 211 -7.49 -16.89 7.84
N GLN A 212 -8.21 -15.77 7.95
CA GLN A 212 -9.63 -15.79 8.27
C GLN A 212 -10.44 -16.54 7.21
N ILE A 213 -10.08 -16.39 5.93
CA ILE A 213 -10.69 -17.16 4.83
C ILE A 213 -10.45 -18.67 4.96
N ARG A 214 -9.27 -19.08 5.46
CA ARG A 214 -8.92 -20.49 5.70
C ARG A 214 -9.37 -21.03 7.04
N ASN A 215 -9.99 -20.21 7.89
CA ASN A 215 -10.36 -20.57 9.25
C ASN A 215 -9.17 -21.02 10.12
N ASP A 216 -7.98 -20.46 9.88
CA ASP A 216 -6.74 -20.75 10.64
C ASP A 216 -6.17 -19.49 11.32
N TYR A 217 -7.02 -18.49 11.57
CA TYR A 217 -6.64 -17.25 12.27
C TYR A 217 -6.69 -17.45 13.79
N SER A 218 -5.53 -17.42 14.43
CA SER A 218 -5.38 -17.72 15.86
C SER A 218 -5.53 -16.49 16.76
N GLU A 219 -5.81 -16.68 18.05
CA GLU A 219 -5.83 -15.59 19.05
C GLU A 219 -4.50 -14.84 19.14
N LYS A 220 -3.38 -15.56 19.02
CA LYS A 220 -2.04 -14.96 18.99
C LYS A 220 -1.92 -13.96 17.83
N GLU A 221 -2.45 -14.31 16.67
CA GLU A 221 -2.44 -13.46 15.49
C GLU A 221 -3.41 -12.29 15.60
N ARG A 222 -4.60 -12.55 16.15
CA ARG A 222 -5.61 -11.53 16.50
C ARG A 222 -5.03 -10.40 17.34
N ASN A 223 -4.10 -10.70 18.23
CA ASN A 223 -3.40 -9.70 19.05
C ASN A 223 -2.16 -9.11 18.35
N LYS A 224 -1.36 -9.92 17.65
CA LYS A 224 -0.07 -9.49 17.07
C LYS A 224 -0.21 -8.58 15.86
N TRP A 225 -1.12 -8.89 14.92
CA TRP A 225 -1.23 -8.13 13.67
C TRP A 225 -1.65 -6.67 13.88
N PRO A 226 -2.68 -6.35 14.70
CA PRO A 226 -3.00 -4.96 15.02
C PRO A 226 -1.83 -4.21 15.66
N LYS A 227 -1.13 -4.83 16.61
CA LYS A 227 0.02 -4.24 17.29
C LYS A 227 1.16 -3.92 16.32
N LEU A 228 1.44 -4.81 15.36
CA LEU A 228 2.45 -4.56 14.33
C LEU A 228 2.12 -3.31 13.52
N VAL A 229 0.88 -3.16 13.08
CA VAL A 229 0.49 -2.00 12.25
C VAL A 229 0.54 -0.70 13.06
N LEU A 230 0.09 -0.72 14.32
CA LEU A 230 0.20 0.43 15.22
C LEU A 230 1.67 0.81 15.48
N LEU A 231 2.54 -0.19 15.66
CA LEU A 231 3.98 0.02 15.81
C LEU A 231 4.57 0.66 14.55
N MET A 232 4.26 0.16 13.36
CA MET A 232 4.78 0.72 12.10
C MET A 232 4.29 2.15 11.85
N GLY A 233 3.01 2.45 12.18
CA GLY A 233 2.49 3.81 12.15
C GLY A 233 3.22 4.73 13.13
N SER A 234 3.47 4.26 14.36
CA SER A 234 4.19 4.99 15.39
C SER A 234 5.63 5.26 15.00
N ILE A 235 6.33 4.26 14.44
CA ILE A 235 7.71 4.40 13.94
C ILE A 235 7.76 5.48 12.86
N SER A 236 6.93 5.39 11.83
CA SER A 236 6.91 6.39 10.75
C SER A 236 6.57 7.79 11.25
N PHE A 237 5.63 7.90 12.18
CA PHE A 237 5.20 9.19 12.73
C PHE A 237 6.27 9.83 13.62
N VAL A 238 6.83 9.09 14.58
CA VAL A 238 7.90 9.59 15.46
C VAL A 238 9.16 9.90 14.64
N TRP A 239 9.49 9.08 13.65
CA TRP A 239 10.60 9.36 12.74
C TRP A 239 10.37 10.65 11.95
N GLY A 240 9.16 10.88 11.47
CA GLY A 240 8.80 12.15 10.81
C GLY A 240 8.98 13.36 11.73
N LEU A 241 8.54 13.28 12.98
CA LEU A 241 8.77 14.34 13.98
C LEU A 241 10.25 14.58 14.22
N PHE A 242 11.03 13.50 14.37
CA PHE A 242 12.48 13.60 14.53
C PHE A 242 13.13 14.33 13.37
N VAL A 243 12.77 14.01 12.12
CA VAL A 243 13.31 14.69 10.92
C VAL A 243 12.93 16.18 10.89
N ILE A 244 11.71 16.54 11.28
CA ILE A 244 11.28 17.96 11.36
C ILE A 244 12.12 18.73 12.37
N LEU A 245 12.34 18.15 13.55
CA LEU A 245 13.05 18.81 14.65
C LEU A 245 14.56 18.85 14.43
N ALA A 246 15.13 17.80 13.84
CA ALA A 246 16.57 17.72 13.58
C ALA A 246 17.03 18.61 12.42
N ASP A 247 16.14 18.92 11.48
CA ASP A 247 16.45 19.73 10.28
C ASP A 247 15.54 20.96 10.17
N SER A 248 15.19 21.55 11.33
CA SER A 248 14.31 22.72 11.43
C SER A 248 14.97 23.93 10.77
N GLY A 249 14.47 24.34 9.59
CA GLY A 249 14.96 25.52 8.86
C GLY A 249 15.52 25.23 7.46
N SER A 250 15.65 23.95 7.06
CA SER A 250 16.07 23.57 5.71
C SER A 250 14.93 22.97 4.88
N ALA A 251 15.12 22.88 3.55
CA ALA A 251 14.18 22.22 2.64
C ALA A 251 13.93 20.74 3.03
N ASN A 252 14.86 20.08 3.73
CA ASN A 252 14.73 18.69 4.15
C ASN A 252 13.68 18.48 5.24
N GLY A 253 13.35 19.50 6.04
CA GLY A 253 12.27 19.45 7.04
C GLY A 253 10.90 19.13 6.42
N THR A 254 10.71 19.43 5.12
CA THR A 254 9.52 19.03 4.36
C THR A 254 9.35 17.51 4.26
N THR A 255 10.46 16.76 4.25
CA THR A 255 10.47 15.29 4.24
C THR A 255 9.80 14.72 5.49
N GLY A 256 10.00 15.36 6.63
CA GLY A 256 9.40 14.91 7.88
C GLY A 256 7.88 15.00 7.85
N TYR A 257 7.30 16.04 7.25
CA TYR A 257 5.84 16.13 7.04
C TYR A 257 5.30 15.02 6.14
N ILE A 258 6.05 14.64 5.09
CA ILE A 258 5.70 13.48 4.24
C ILE A 258 5.65 12.21 5.12
N MET A 259 6.65 11.99 5.96
CA MET A 259 6.71 10.83 6.86
C MET A 259 5.56 10.79 7.87
N LEU A 260 5.12 11.95 8.39
CA LEU A 260 3.92 12.03 9.22
C LEU A 260 2.69 11.54 8.44
N GLY A 261 2.52 12.03 7.21
CA GLY A 261 1.44 11.59 6.31
C GLY A 261 1.46 10.08 6.05
N LEU A 262 2.64 9.51 5.79
CA LEU A 262 2.81 8.05 5.60
C LEU A 262 2.48 7.27 6.89
N GLY A 263 2.80 7.81 8.06
CA GLY A 263 2.39 7.24 9.35
C GLY A 263 0.87 7.21 9.53
N LEU A 264 0.16 8.27 9.11
CA LEU A 264 -1.30 8.30 9.11
C LEU A 264 -1.90 7.25 8.17
N VAL A 265 -1.25 6.96 7.04
CA VAL A 265 -1.66 5.86 6.14
C VAL A 265 -1.55 4.50 6.86
N CYS A 266 -0.47 4.25 7.61
CA CYS A 266 -0.36 3.05 8.44
C CYS A 266 -1.51 2.96 9.46
N TYR A 267 -1.87 4.06 10.13
CA TYR A 267 -3.02 4.07 11.05
C TYR A 267 -4.35 3.81 10.34
N SER A 268 -4.54 4.29 9.11
CA SER A 268 -5.72 3.96 8.28
C SER A 268 -5.79 2.46 7.95
N ILE A 269 -4.64 1.81 7.72
CA ILE A 269 -4.55 0.35 7.57
C ILE A 269 -4.88 -0.34 8.90
N SER A 270 -4.38 0.20 10.03
CA SER A 270 -4.62 -0.37 11.36
C SER A 270 -6.12 -0.50 11.66
N SER A 271 -6.92 0.50 11.28
CA SER A 271 -8.37 0.49 11.46
C SER A 271 -9.02 -0.74 10.80
N LYS A 272 -8.59 -1.09 9.58
CA LYS A 272 -9.09 -2.27 8.86
C LYS A 272 -8.63 -3.57 9.52
N VAL A 273 -7.38 -3.66 9.94
CA VAL A 273 -6.83 -4.86 10.59
C VAL A 273 -7.49 -5.10 11.95
N ILE A 274 -7.70 -4.05 12.75
CA ILE A 274 -8.42 -4.11 14.03
C ILE A 274 -9.87 -4.54 13.80
N LEU A 275 -10.54 -3.98 12.81
CA LEU A 275 -11.93 -4.34 12.50
C LEU A 275 -12.04 -5.83 12.13
N LEU A 276 -11.16 -6.33 11.26
CA LEU A 276 -11.13 -7.77 10.93
C LEU A 276 -10.83 -8.63 12.16
N ALA A 277 -9.90 -8.20 13.01
CA ALA A 277 -9.57 -8.90 14.25
C ALA A 277 -10.72 -8.87 15.27
N LYS A 278 -11.62 -7.88 15.25
CA LYS A 278 -12.79 -7.82 16.13
C LYS A 278 -13.97 -8.65 15.65
N ILE A 279 -14.11 -8.82 14.33
CA ILE A 279 -15.15 -9.67 13.73
C ILE A 279 -14.88 -11.15 14.00
N TRP A 280 -13.61 -11.53 14.15
CA TRP A 280 -13.15 -12.85 14.58
C TRP A 280 -13.18 -12.96 16.10
#